data_AF-A0A2G6QT07-F1
#
_entry.id   AF-A0A2G6QT07-F1
#
_cell.length_a   1.000
_cell.length_b   1.000
_cell.length_c   1.000
_cell.angle_alpha   90.00
_cell.angle_beta   90.00
_cell.angle_gamma   90.00
#
_symmetry.space_group_name_H-M   'P 1'
#
loop_
_entity.id
_entity.type
_entity.pdbx_description
1 polymer ?
#
loop_
_entity_poly.entity_id
_entity_poly.type
_entity_poly.pdbx_seq_one_letter_code
_entity_poly.pdbx_strand_id
1 'polypeptide(L)'
;MFNKVIGQQKVKEKFIHSVKEGRIPHAQLLHGQEGVGKLALAISYAQYICCTNRKKDDACGKCPSCVKFKALSHPDLHFVYPTVKTGSRTVVCDDFISEFRELFTQKKYFSVNDWYE
;
A
#
# COMPACT_ATOMS: atom_id res chain seq x y z
N MET A 1 8.04 2.74 -0.41
CA MET A 1 9.40 2.71 0.17
C MET A 1 9.28 2.99 1.65
N PHE A 2 9.96 2.19 2.46
CA PHE A 2 9.90 2.32 3.91
C PHE A 2 10.45 3.66 4.41
N ASN A 3 11.45 4.22 3.71
CA ASN A 3 12.00 5.53 4.07
C ASN A 3 11.00 6.70 3.92
N LYS A 4 9.92 6.54 3.15
CA LYS A 4 8.90 7.58 2.96
C LYS A 4 7.78 7.54 3.99
N VAL A 5 7.69 6.45 4.76
CA VAL A 5 6.70 6.31 5.83
C VAL A 5 7.30 6.91 7.09
N ILE A 6 6.60 7.83 7.75
CA ILE A 6 7.10 8.49 8.95
C ILE A 6 7.00 7.52 10.14
N GLY A 7 8.06 7.40 10.94
CA GLY A 7 8.07 6.56 12.16
C GLY A 7 8.03 5.05 11.91
N GLN A 8 7.40 4.30 12.82
CA GLN A 8 7.14 2.85 12.73
C GLN A 8 8.39 1.94 12.59
N GLN A 9 9.53 2.32 13.18
CA GLN A 9 10.81 1.61 12.97
C GLN A 9 10.75 0.12 13.34
N LYS A 10 10.19 -0.21 14.51
CA LYS A 10 10.03 -1.61 14.97
C LYS A 10 9.22 -2.46 13.99
N VAL A 11 8.21 -1.89 13.33
CA VAL A 11 7.37 -2.63 12.37
C VAL A 11 8.09 -2.79 11.04
N LYS A 12 8.78 -1.74 10.57
CA LYS A 12 9.61 -1.79 9.36
C LYS A 12 10.68 -2.87 9.47
N GLU A 13 11.39 -2.94 10.60
CA GLU A 13 12.40 -3.96 10.87
C GLU A 13 11.81 -5.37 10.82
N LYS A 14 10.65 -5.59 11.45
CA LYS A 14 9.94 -6.88 11.38
C LYS A 14 9.58 -7.29 9.95
N PHE A 15 9.12 -6.35 9.14
CA PHE A 15 8.79 -6.60 7.72
C PHE A 15 10.00 -6.89 6.86
N ILE A 16 11.09 -6.15 7.07
CA ILE A 16 12.34 -6.40 6.37
C ILE A 16 12.85 -7.80 6.74
N HIS A 17 12.80 -8.16 8.02
CA HIS A 17 13.24 -9.46 8.50
C HIS A 17 12.39 -10.61 7.95
N SER A 18 11.05 -10.49 7.98
CA SER A 18 10.16 -11.54 7.46
C SER A 18 10.39 -11.84 5.97
N VAL A 19 10.68 -10.82 5.17
CA VAL A 19 11.02 -10.98 3.74
C VAL A 19 12.41 -11.58 3.56
N LYS A 20 13.39 -11.16 4.36
CA LYS A 20 14.75 -11.73 4.34
C LYS A 20 14.76 -13.22 4.69
N GLU A 21 13.95 -13.63 5.65
CA GLU A 21 13.82 -15.04 6.03
C GLU A 21 12.93 -15.86 5.08
N GLY A 22 12.25 -15.22 4.13
CA GLY A 22 11.25 -15.89 3.29
C GLY A 22 10.01 -16.35 4.05
N ARG A 23 9.78 -15.82 5.25
CA ARG A 23 8.67 -16.18 6.15
C ARG A 23 7.62 -15.07 6.16
N ILE A 24 6.87 -14.97 5.07
CA ILE A 24 5.81 -13.96 4.92
C ILE A 24 4.46 -14.60 5.29
N PRO A 25 3.77 -14.12 6.35
CA PRO A 25 2.41 -14.54 6.66
C PRO A 25 1.46 -14.24 5.50
N HIS A 26 0.51 -15.14 5.24
CA HIS A 26 -0.51 -14.98 4.20
C HIS A 26 -1.48 -13.82 4.48
N ALA A 27 -1.66 -13.46 5.76
CA ALA A 27 -2.49 -12.35 6.20
C ALA A 27 -1.80 -11.59 7.34
N GLN A 28 -1.88 -10.26 7.29
CA GLN A 28 -1.37 -9.38 8.35
C GLN A 28 -2.37 -8.26 8.62
N LEU A 29 -2.65 -8.02 9.90
CA LEU A 29 -3.49 -6.91 10.35
C LEU A 29 -2.61 -5.76 10.86
N LEU A 30 -2.72 -4.60 10.23
CA LEU A 30 -2.12 -3.36 10.74
C LEU A 30 -3.18 -2.59 11.53
N HIS A 31 -2.97 -2.45 12.83
CA HIS A 31 -3.86 -1.70 13.70
C HIS A 31 -3.17 -0.45 14.26
N GLY A 32 -3.96 0.56 14.62
CA GLY A 32 -3.47 1.82 15.15
C GLY A 32 -4.46 2.95 14.85
N GLN A 33 -4.18 4.13 15.40
CA GLN A 33 -4.99 5.34 15.17
C GLN A 33 -5.01 5.72 13.68
N GLU A 34 -5.95 6.59 13.31
CA GLU A 34 -5.99 7.18 11.98
C GLU A 34 -4.74 8.06 11.73
N GLY A 35 -4.34 8.21 10.47
CA GLY A 35 -3.18 9.03 10.10
C GLY A 35 -1.79 8.43 10.41
N VAL A 36 -1.67 7.33 11.18
CA VAL A 36 -0.36 6.75 11.55
C VAL A 36 0.40 6.06 10.39
N GLY A 37 -0.15 6.07 9.18
CA GLY A 37 0.52 5.56 7.97
C GLY A 37 0.36 4.07 7.70
N LYS A 38 -0.70 3.43 8.21
CA LYS A 38 -0.94 1.99 8.03
C LYS A 38 -0.96 1.56 6.56
N LEU A 39 -1.75 2.25 5.73
CA LEU A 39 -1.86 1.96 4.30
C LEU A 39 -0.53 2.20 3.56
N ALA A 40 0.14 3.33 3.85
CA ALA A 40 1.45 3.64 3.26
C ALA A 40 2.52 2.60 3.62
N LEU A 41 2.46 2.06 4.85
CA LEU A 41 3.34 0.99 5.31
C LEU A 41 3.03 -0.34 4.60
N ALA A 42 1.75 -0.71 4.48
CA ALA A 42 1.32 -1.92 3.74
C ALA A 42 1.78 -1.89 2.27
N ILE A 43 1.56 -0.77 1.58
CA ILE A 43 1.99 -0.60 0.18
C ILE A 43 3.52 -0.65 0.08
N SER A 44 4.25 -0.05 1.02
CA SER A 44 5.71 -0.11 1.04
C SER A 44 6.24 -1.52 1.28
N TYR A 45 5.54 -2.30 2.10
CA TYR A 45 5.86 -3.71 2.32
C TYR A 45 5.60 -4.56 1.07
N ALA A 46 4.43 -4.42 0.45
CA ALA A 46 4.13 -5.08 -0.82
C ALA A 46 5.16 -4.71 -1.92
N GLN A 47 5.53 -3.43 -2.02
CA GLN A 47 6.58 -2.98 -2.93
C GLN A 47 7.93 -3.65 -2.64
N TYR A 48 8.28 -3.85 -1.36
CA TYR A 48 9.50 -4.54 -0.98
C TYR A 48 9.46 -6.03 -1.34
N ILE A 49 8.32 -6.70 -1.13
CA ILE A 49 8.13 -8.12 -1.51
C ILE A 49 8.29 -8.32 -3.02
N CYS A 50 7.65 -7.48 -3.83
CA CYS A 50 7.65 -7.62 -5.29
C CYS A 50 8.87 -6.99 -5.98
N CYS A 51 9.80 -6.38 -5.23
CA CYS A 51 10.99 -5.76 -5.80
C CYS A 51 11.98 -6.84 -6.28
N THR A 52 12.36 -6.78 -7.55
CA THR A 52 13.33 -7.71 -8.15
C THR A 52 14.79 -7.42 -7.77
N ASN A 53 15.09 -6.18 -7.34
CA ASN A 53 16.44 -5.77 -6.95
C ASN A 53 16.39 -5.10 -5.57
N ARG A 54 15.96 -5.85 -4.55
CA ARG A 54 15.83 -5.34 -3.17
C ARG A 54 17.17 -4.85 -2.63
N LYS A 55 17.15 -3.73 -1.91
CA LYS A 55 18.27 -3.32 -1.05
C LYS A 55 18.13 -4.00 0.31
N LYS A 56 19.16 -3.85 1.15
CA LYS A 56 19.19 -4.42 2.52
C LYS A 56 17.92 -4.08 3.29
N ASP A 57 17.47 -2.82 3.27
CA ASP A 57 16.39 -2.35 4.15
C ASP A 57 15.26 -1.60 3.41
N ASP A 58 15.30 -1.55 2.06
CA ASP A 58 14.23 -0.91 1.27
C ASP A 58 14.17 -1.45 -0.16
N ALA A 59 13.10 -1.11 -0.89
CA ALA A 59 12.97 -1.41 -2.32
C ALA A 59 13.90 -0.50 -3.15
N CYS A 60 14.32 -0.93 -4.35
CA CYS A 60 15.24 -0.11 -5.16
C CYS A 60 14.62 1.17 -5.73
N GLY A 61 13.31 1.18 -5.98
CA GLY A 61 12.59 2.30 -6.58
C GLY A 61 12.73 2.47 -8.09
N LYS A 62 13.57 1.65 -8.74
CA LYS A 62 13.94 1.82 -10.16
C LYS A 62 13.56 0.64 -11.05
N CYS A 63 13.36 -0.55 -10.48
CA CYS A 63 12.96 -1.71 -11.29
C CYS A 63 11.50 -1.56 -11.79
N PRO A 64 11.10 -2.29 -12.85
CA PRO A 64 9.76 -2.17 -13.43
C PRO A 64 8.62 -2.36 -12.42
N SER A 65 8.78 -3.33 -11.51
CA SER A 65 7.86 -3.54 -10.39
C SER A 65 7.76 -2.28 -9.51
N CYS A 66 8.89 -1.74 -9.03
CA CYS A 66 8.89 -0.54 -8.20
C CYS A 66 8.26 0.68 -8.88
N VAL A 67 8.45 0.83 -10.19
CA VAL A 67 7.86 1.92 -10.99
C VAL A 67 6.33 1.78 -11.01
N LYS A 68 5.81 0.57 -11.27
CA LYS A 68 4.35 0.30 -11.21
C LYS A 68 3.77 0.52 -9.81
N PHE A 69 4.49 0.11 -8.76
CA PHE A 69 4.10 0.39 -7.37
C PHE A 69 4.03 1.89 -7.07
N LYS A 70 4.91 2.72 -7.66
CA LYS A 70 4.87 4.18 -7.47
C LYS A 70 3.58 4.78 -8.03
N ALA A 71 3.05 4.21 -9.12
CA ALA A 71 1.78 4.59 -9.73
C ALA A 71 0.59 3.77 -9.19
N LEU A 72 0.80 2.90 -8.19
CA LEU A 72 -0.22 2.00 -7.62
C LEU A 72 -0.94 1.14 -8.68
N SER A 73 -0.24 0.82 -9.77
CA SER A 73 -0.75 0.10 -10.95
C SER A 73 -0.04 -1.24 -11.17
N HIS A 74 0.52 -1.80 -10.10
CA HIS A 74 1.13 -3.13 -10.17
C HIS A 74 0.04 -4.19 -10.35
N PRO A 75 0.17 -5.15 -11.29
CA PRO A 75 -0.87 -6.15 -11.54
C PRO A 75 -1.18 -7.01 -10.31
N ASP A 76 -0.17 -7.31 -9.49
CA ASP A 76 -0.33 -8.09 -8.25
C ASP A 76 -0.74 -7.24 -7.03
N LEU A 77 -1.08 -5.96 -7.23
CA LEU A 77 -1.53 -5.07 -6.16
C LEU A 77 -3.02 -4.75 -6.34
N HIS A 78 -3.82 -5.37 -5.50
CA HIS A 78 -5.27 -5.18 -5.48
C HIS A 78 -5.68 -4.33 -4.28
N PHE A 79 -6.66 -3.46 -4.49
CA PHE A 79 -7.24 -2.63 -3.45
C PHE A 79 -8.70 -3.01 -3.24
N VAL A 80 -9.09 -3.14 -1.98
CA VAL A 80 -10.47 -3.39 -1.58
C VAL A 80 -10.82 -2.33 -0.55
N TYR A 81 -11.88 -1.56 -0.84
CA TYR A 81 -12.36 -0.47 -0.01
C TYR A 81 -13.87 -0.31 -0.16
N PRO A 82 -14.54 0.33 0.81
CA PRO A 82 -15.97 0.60 0.71
C PRO A 82 -16.32 1.45 -0.50
N THR A 83 -17.38 1.08 -1.21
CA THR A 83 -17.93 1.83 -2.36
C THR A 83 -19.42 2.06 -2.14
N VAL A 84 -19.93 3.24 -2.52
CA VAL A 84 -21.36 3.56 -2.45
C VAL A 84 -22.03 3.16 -3.75
N LYS A 85 -23.13 2.41 -3.69
CA LYS A 85 -23.92 2.07 -4.87
C LYS A 85 -24.69 3.29 -5.37
N THR A 86 -24.44 3.69 -6.62
CA THR A 86 -25.24 4.71 -7.31
C THR A 86 -26.25 4.01 -8.23
N GLY A 87 -27.48 3.84 -7.74
CA GLY A 87 -28.58 3.22 -8.50
C GLY A 87 -28.66 1.69 -8.41
N SER A 88 -29.18 1.04 -9.46
CA SER A 88 -29.45 -0.40 -9.51
C SER A 88 -28.26 -1.26 -9.97
N ARG A 89 -27.17 -0.64 -10.43
CA ARG A 89 -25.99 -1.34 -10.93
C ARG A 89 -25.07 -1.76 -9.77
N THR A 90 -24.52 -2.97 -9.87
CA THR A 90 -23.43 -3.41 -8.99
C THR A 90 -22.17 -2.63 -9.34
N VAL A 91 -21.62 -1.92 -8.35
CA VAL A 91 -20.33 -1.23 -8.46
C VAL A 91 -19.24 -2.09 -7.80
N VAL A 92 -18.04 -2.06 -8.36
CA VAL A 92 -16.85 -2.73 -7.81
C VAL A 92 -15.74 -1.72 -7.50
N CYS A 93 -14.78 -2.08 -6.64
CA CYS A 93 -13.68 -1.17 -6.29
C CYS A 93 -12.90 -0.68 -7.53
N ASP A 94 -12.72 -1.57 -8.51
CA ASP A 94 -11.98 -1.28 -9.75
C ASP A 94 -12.62 -0.15 -10.57
N ASP A 95 -13.93 0.09 -10.44
CA ASP A 95 -14.62 1.20 -11.11
C ASP A 95 -14.11 2.56 -10.61
N PHE A 96 -13.58 2.61 -9.38
CA PHE A 96 -13.13 3.84 -8.70
C PHE A 96 -11.61 3.89 -8.46
N ILE A 97 -10.86 3.01 -9.14
CA ILE A 97 -9.42 2.87 -8.88
C ILE A 97 -8.63 4.12 -9.27
N SER A 98 -9.10 4.88 -10.25
CA SER A 98 -8.42 6.10 -10.71
C SER A 98 -8.48 7.18 -9.63
N GLU A 99 -9.67 7.42 -9.08
CA GLU A 99 -9.96 8.35 -8.00
C GLU A 99 -9.19 7.96 -6.74
N PHE A 100 -9.18 6.67 -6.40
CA PHE A 100 -8.42 6.17 -5.26
C PHE A 100 -6.92 6.43 -5.40
N ARG A 101 -6.36 6.22 -6.60
CA ARG A 101 -4.94 6.49 -6.89
C ARG A 101 -4.61 7.97 -6.81
N GLU A 102 -5.48 8.82 -7.33
CA GLU A 102 -5.34 10.28 -7.25
C GLU A 102 -5.36 10.73 -5.80
N LEU A 103 -6.34 10.28 -5.00
CA LEU A 103 -6.45 10.60 -3.59
C LEU A 103 -5.20 10.18 -2.82
N PHE A 104 -4.72 8.95 -3.00
CA PHE A 104 -3.49 8.48 -2.34
C PHE A 104 -2.25 9.30 -2.75
N THR A 105 -2.20 9.74 -4.01
CA THR A 105 -1.08 10.54 -4.54
C THR A 105 -1.09 11.95 -3.94
N GLN A 106 -2.26 12.56 -3.78
CA GLN A 106 -2.43 13.89 -3.17
C GLN A 106 -2.27 13.84 -1.65
N LYS A 107 -2.95 12.91 -0.97
CA LYS A 107 -2.97 12.73 0.47
C LYS A 107 -2.56 11.30 0.83
N LYS A 108 -1.31 11.07 1.21
CA LYS A 108 -0.85 9.71 1.63
C LYS A 108 -1.45 9.18 2.93
N TYR A 109 -1.99 10.06 3.75
CA TYR A 109 -2.49 9.77 5.09
C TYR A 109 -3.96 10.19 5.21
N PHE A 110 -4.76 9.83 4.21
CA PHE A 110 -6.19 10.13 4.18
C PHE A 110 -7.00 9.18 5.07
N SER A 111 -8.15 9.67 5.52
CA SER A 111 -9.14 8.97 6.33
C SER A 111 -10.20 8.28 5.48
N VAL A 112 -11.08 7.50 6.12
CA VAL A 112 -12.26 6.97 5.44
C VAL A 112 -13.23 8.11 5.06
N ASN A 113 -13.27 9.19 5.84
CA ASN A 113 -14.11 10.35 5.52
C ASN A 113 -13.59 11.10 4.29
N ASP A 114 -12.26 11.26 4.17
CA ASP A 114 -11.62 11.85 2.98
C ASP A 114 -11.91 11.03 1.69
N TRP A 115 -12.30 9.76 1.82
CA TRP A 115 -12.71 8.93 0.68
C TRP A 115 -14.18 9.09 0.29
N TYR A 116 -15.03 9.50 1.25
CA TYR A 116 -16.45 9.73 1.00
C TYR A 116 -16.77 11.18 0.60
N GLU A 117 -15.83 12.11 0.82
CA GLU A 117 -15.88 13.50 0.32
C GLU A 117 -15.64 13.58 -1.18
#